data_AF-A0AAW2WFN2-F1
#
_entry.id   AF-A0AAW2WFN2-F1
#
_cell.length_a   1.000
_cell.length_b   1.000
_cell.length_c   1.000
_cell.angle_alpha   90.00
_cell.angle_beta   90.00
_cell.angle_gamma   90.00
#
_symmetry.space_group_name_H-M   'P 1'
#
loop_
_entity.id
_entity.type
_entity.pdbx_description
1 polymer ?
#
loop_
_entity_poly.entity_id
_entity_poly.type
_entity_poly.pdbx_seq_one_letter_code
_entity_poly.pdbx_strand_id
1 'polypeptide(L)'
;MVELRHQVTKETVPVERGIPFSKHIMTDELPAHFQAPSHLQAYDGTTDTAEHISGSVRSFAEFSSFFQLQFASKKKYRKSVISLFGVKQEENETLIQHFNTVVLEVPAAHQEVLISAFTQGLRGGSLFKSLAKKSATDFLDVLDRAQKYMNLEDA
;
A
#
# COMPACT_ATOMS: atom_id res chain seq x y z
N MET A 1 6.20 -9.91 50.83
CA MET A 1 6.93 -8.91 50.01
C MET A 1 7.96 -9.64 49.16
N VAL A 2 8.22 -9.09 47.98
CA VAL A 2 9.25 -9.43 46.98
C VAL A 2 8.82 -10.40 45.88
N GLU A 3 8.42 -9.73 44.80
CA GLU A 3 8.17 -10.14 43.43
C GLU A 3 9.52 -10.23 42.69
N LEU A 4 9.90 -11.38 42.14
CA LEU A 4 11.05 -11.51 41.24
C LEU A 4 10.55 -11.69 39.81
N ARG A 5 10.53 -10.56 39.11
CA ARG A 5 10.15 -10.39 37.71
C ARG A 5 11.13 -11.10 36.80
N HIS A 6 10.57 -11.69 35.75
CA HIS A 6 11.28 -12.23 34.61
C HIS A 6 12.17 -11.15 33.97
N GLN A 7 13.44 -11.47 33.78
CA GLN A 7 14.33 -10.69 32.92
C GLN A 7 13.88 -10.87 31.47
N VAL A 8 13.28 -9.83 30.90
CA VAL A 8 13.27 -9.63 29.45
C VAL A 8 14.63 -9.04 29.12
N THR A 9 15.51 -9.84 28.52
CA THR A 9 16.66 -9.35 27.77
C THR A 9 16.12 -8.52 26.60
N LYS A 10 16.01 -7.20 26.82
CA LYS A 10 15.90 -6.25 25.72
C LYS A 10 17.28 -6.21 25.07
N GLU A 11 17.48 -7.01 24.02
CA GLU A 11 18.52 -6.72 23.04
C GLU A 11 18.13 -5.41 22.35
N THR A 12 18.56 -4.30 22.95
CA THR A 12 18.58 -3.01 22.28
C THR A 12 19.73 -3.04 21.29
N VAL A 13 19.45 -3.48 20.06
CA VAL A 13 20.33 -3.17 18.93
C VAL A 13 20.48 -1.64 18.92
N PRO A 14 21.69 -1.07 18.98
CA PRO A 14 21.85 0.36 18.88
C PRO A 14 21.30 0.77 17.52
N VAL A 15 20.23 1.56 17.52
CA VAL A 15 19.86 2.32 16.33
C VAL A 15 20.98 3.34 16.15
N GLU A 16 22.05 2.95 15.45
CA GLU A 16 23.02 3.88 14.89
C GLU A 16 22.20 4.83 14.03
N ARG A 17 21.93 6.01 14.58
CA ARG A 17 21.29 7.09 13.84
C ARG A 17 22.19 7.44 12.66
N GLY A 18 21.81 6.89 11.50
CA GLY A 18 22.07 7.39 10.16
C GLY A 18 23.43 8.01 9.96
N ILE A 19 24.48 7.19 9.88
CA ILE A 19 25.69 7.61 9.19
C ILE A 19 25.36 7.55 7.69
N PRO A 20 25.36 8.67 6.95
CA PRO A 20 25.19 8.61 5.50
C PRO A 20 26.31 7.74 4.93
N PHE A 21 25.94 6.81 4.04
CA PHE A 21 26.84 5.81 3.45
C PHE A 21 27.36 4.72 4.42
N SER A 22 26.55 4.31 5.40
CA SER A 22 26.83 3.13 6.21
C SER A 22 27.02 1.88 5.33
N LYS A 23 27.86 0.94 5.76
CA LYS A 23 28.14 -0.28 4.98
C LYS A 23 26.87 -1.04 4.63
N HIS A 24 25.88 -1.08 5.53
CA HIS A 24 24.61 -1.76 5.27
C HIS A 24 23.83 -1.11 4.11
N ILE A 25 23.85 0.24 3.98
CA ILE A 25 23.19 0.95 2.87
C ILE A 25 23.86 0.61 1.54
N MET A 26 25.19 0.50 1.53
CA MET A 26 25.97 0.17 0.33
C MET A 26 25.84 -1.29 -0.10
N THR A 27 25.50 -2.18 0.83
CA THR A 27 25.34 -3.62 0.56
C THR A 27 23.90 -4.04 0.26
N ASP A 28 22.92 -3.15 0.48
CA ASP A 28 21.53 -3.44 0.13
C ASP A 28 21.37 -3.50 -1.40
N GLU A 29 20.76 -4.57 -1.90
CA GLU A 29 20.52 -4.75 -3.33
C GLU A 29 19.46 -3.77 -3.84
N LEU A 30 19.74 -3.13 -4.99
CA LEU A 30 18.74 -2.29 -5.66
C LEU A 30 17.56 -3.16 -6.14
N PRO A 31 16.31 -2.68 -6.05
CA PRO A 31 15.14 -3.42 -6.53
C PRO A 31 15.30 -3.86 -7.99
N ALA A 32 14.85 -5.07 -8.33
CA ALA A 32 15.04 -5.69 -9.66
C ALA A 32 14.53 -4.88 -10.88
N HIS A 33 13.66 -3.90 -10.65
CA HIS A 33 13.10 -3.01 -11.68
C HIS A 33 13.41 -1.53 -11.40
N PHE A 34 14.46 -1.27 -10.61
CA PHE A 34 14.96 0.07 -10.37
C PHE A 34 15.50 0.65 -11.67
N GLN A 35 14.89 1.75 -12.12
CA GLN A 35 15.35 2.51 -13.26
C GLN A 35 16.20 3.66 -12.72
N ALA A 36 17.51 3.62 -12.94
CA ALA A 36 18.38 4.72 -12.60
C ALA A 36 18.01 5.95 -13.46
N PRO A 37 18.14 7.18 -12.95
CA PRO A 37 17.87 8.38 -13.75
C PRO A 37 18.77 8.40 -14.99
N SER A 38 18.18 8.34 -16.18
CA SER A 38 18.89 8.31 -17.47
C SER A 38 19.77 9.53 -17.73
N HIS A 39 19.53 10.62 -17.02
CA HIS A 39 20.26 11.88 -17.13
C HIS A 39 21.46 11.99 -16.17
N LEU A 40 21.62 11.05 -15.22
CA LEU A 40 22.73 11.04 -14.28
C LEU A 40 23.69 9.90 -14.63
N GLN A 41 24.86 10.25 -15.15
CA GLN A 41 25.91 9.26 -15.40
C GLN A 41 26.57 8.85 -14.08
N ALA A 42 26.67 7.53 -13.85
CA ALA A 42 27.40 7.01 -12.72
C ALA A 42 28.88 7.39 -12.84
N TYR A 43 29.49 7.86 -11.75
CA TYR A 43 30.93 8.09 -11.71
C TYR A 43 31.64 6.76 -11.51
N ASP A 44 32.44 6.35 -12.48
CA ASP A 44 33.18 5.08 -12.46
C ASP A 44 34.61 5.21 -11.90
N GLY A 45 35.02 6.43 -11.55
CA GLY A 45 36.36 6.73 -11.05
C GLY A 45 37.44 6.85 -12.13
N THR A 46 37.09 6.69 -13.41
CA THR A 46 38.05 6.70 -14.53
C THR A 46 37.95 7.94 -15.41
N THR A 47 36.78 8.60 -15.39
CA THR A 47 36.49 9.83 -16.12
C THR A 47 37.01 11.08 -15.41
N ASP A 48 37.29 12.14 -16.16
CA ASP A 48 37.73 13.42 -15.60
C ASP A 48 36.67 13.97 -14.64
N THR A 49 37.11 14.30 -13.42
CA THR A 49 36.20 14.75 -12.36
C THR A 49 35.48 16.06 -12.70
N ALA A 50 36.13 16.99 -13.41
CA ALA A 50 35.52 18.27 -13.75
C ALA A 50 34.48 18.10 -14.87
N GLU A 51 34.75 17.21 -15.83
CA GLU A 51 33.79 16.82 -16.86
C GLU A 51 32.56 16.13 -16.25
N HIS A 52 32.77 15.16 -15.34
CA HIS A 52 31.70 14.45 -14.65
C HIS A 52 30.82 15.38 -13.80
N ILE A 53 31.43 16.28 -13.03
CA ILE A 53 30.71 17.29 -12.24
C ILE A 53 29.92 18.25 -13.14
N SER A 54 30.44 18.57 -14.33
CA SER A 54 29.72 19.43 -15.29
C SER A 54 28.43 18.81 -15.81
N GLY A 55 28.36 17.48 -15.90
CA GLY A 55 27.18 16.70 -16.25
C GLY A 55 26.31 16.26 -15.06
N SER A 56 26.66 16.66 -13.84
CA SER A 56 25.93 16.30 -12.62
C SER A 56 24.84 17.32 -12.27
N VAL A 57 24.03 17.01 -11.25
CA VAL A 57 22.95 17.89 -10.79
C VAL A 57 23.53 19.11 -10.09
N ARG A 58 23.23 20.31 -10.60
CA ARG A 58 23.85 21.58 -10.17
C ARG A 58 23.07 22.30 -9.08
N SER A 59 21.84 21.88 -8.80
CA SER A 59 21.00 22.51 -7.78
C SER A 59 19.97 21.56 -7.19
N PHE A 60 19.50 21.88 -5.99
CA PHE A 60 18.38 21.16 -5.37
C PHE A 60 17.10 21.24 -6.21
N ALA A 61 16.85 22.36 -6.90
CA ALA A 61 15.68 22.52 -7.75
C ALA A 61 15.70 21.55 -8.94
N GLU A 62 16.85 21.41 -9.58
CA GLU A 62 17.09 20.45 -10.65
C GLU A 62 16.96 19.00 -10.16
N PHE A 63 17.57 18.69 -9.00
CA PHE A 63 17.41 17.40 -8.34
C PHE A 63 15.93 17.07 -8.07
N SER A 64 15.20 18.01 -7.48
CA SER A 64 13.78 17.84 -7.14
C SER A 64 12.94 17.59 -8.38
N SER A 65 13.22 18.28 -9.49
CA SER A 65 12.53 18.08 -10.77
C SER A 65 12.76 16.67 -11.32
N PHE A 66 14.02 16.22 -11.36
CA PHE A 66 14.36 14.87 -11.83
C PHE A 66 13.79 13.77 -10.93
N PHE A 67 13.88 13.96 -9.61
CA PHE A 67 13.27 13.06 -8.63
C PHE A 67 11.76 12.96 -8.87
N GLN A 68 11.07 14.10 -8.98
CA GLN A 68 9.63 14.09 -9.26
C GLN A 68 9.32 13.40 -10.58
N LEU A 69 10.08 13.61 -11.66
CA LEU A 69 9.86 12.95 -12.94
C LEU A 69 10.03 11.42 -12.85
N GLN A 70 11.09 10.96 -12.19
CA GLN A 70 11.38 9.52 -12.01
C GLN A 70 10.30 8.82 -11.17
N PHE A 71 9.75 9.50 -10.17
CA PHE A 71 8.75 8.94 -9.27
C PHE A 71 7.30 9.31 -9.63
N ALA A 72 7.08 10.24 -10.56
CA ALA A 72 5.74 10.65 -11.00
C ALA A 72 4.99 9.52 -11.71
N SER A 73 5.68 8.70 -12.49
CA SER A 73 5.11 7.51 -13.13
C SER A 73 4.73 6.41 -12.12
N LYS A 74 5.35 6.40 -10.95
CA LYS A 74 4.99 5.52 -9.83
C LYS A 74 3.86 6.06 -8.96
N LYS A 75 3.39 7.29 -9.23
CA LYS A 75 2.23 7.86 -8.53
C LYS A 75 0.99 7.09 -8.98
N LYS A 76 0.44 6.27 -8.09
CA LYS A 76 -0.87 5.65 -8.31
C LYS A 76 -1.88 6.78 -8.56
N TYR A 77 -2.47 6.81 -9.75
CA TYR A 77 -3.51 7.77 -10.09
C TYR A 77 -4.66 7.65 -9.08
N ARG A 78 -5.24 8.78 -8.66
CA ARG A 78 -6.43 8.76 -7.81
C ARG A 78 -7.54 8.08 -8.59
N LYS A 79 -8.02 6.94 -8.08
CA LYS A 79 -9.12 6.23 -8.68
C LYS A 79 -10.43 7.00 -8.43
N SER A 80 -11.32 6.99 -9.43
CA SER A 80 -12.65 7.59 -9.32
C SER A 80 -13.58 6.66 -8.55
N VAL A 81 -14.61 7.21 -7.91
CA VAL A 81 -15.69 6.44 -7.26
C VAL A 81 -16.33 5.42 -8.22
N ILE A 82 -16.35 5.70 -9.53
CA ILE A 82 -16.86 4.80 -10.56
C ILE A 82 -16.07 3.47 -10.60
N SER A 83 -14.77 3.50 -10.31
CA SER A 83 -13.91 2.31 -10.32
C SER A 83 -14.30 1.27 -9.27
N LEU A 84 -14.92 1.70 -8.16
CA LEU A 84 -15.36 0.81 -7.08
C LEU A 84 -16.31 -0.29 -7.59
N PHE A 85 -17.18 0.04 -8.55
CA PHE A 85 -18.16 -0.90 -9.09
C PHE A 85 -17.56 -1.95 -10.04
N GLY A 86 -16.30 -1.75 -10.46
CA GLY A 86 -15.51 -2.72 -11.18
C GLY A 86 -14.80 -3.74 -10.27
N VAL A 87 -14.73 -3.49 -8.97
CA VAL A 87 -14.10 -4.41 -8.00
C VAL A 87 -15.06 -5.58 -7.75
N LYS A 88 -14.67 -6.79 -8.15
CA LYS A 88 -15.43 -8.03 -7.92
C LYS A 88 -14.70 -8.93 -6.94
N GLN A 89 -15.47 -9.70 -6.18
CA GLN A 89 -14.93 -10.67 -5.24
C GLN A 89 -14.44 -11.91 -6.00
N GLU A 90 -13.17 -12.23 -5.84
CA GLU A 90 -12.55 -13.39 -6.49
C GLU A 90 -12.92 -14.71 -5.80
N GLU A 91 -12.78 -15.84 -6.50
CA GLU A 91 -13.18 -17.18 -5.99
C GLU A 91 -12.46 -17.58 -4.68
N ASN A 92 -11.20 -17.18 -4.55
CA ASN A 92 -10.37 -17.47 -3.37
C ASN A 92 -10.32 -16.30 -2.38
N GLU A 93 -11.08 -15.23 -2.61
CA GLU A 93 -11.09 -14.04 -1.77
C GLU A 93 -12.16 -14.14 -0.68
N THR A 94 -11.74 -14.02 0.57
CA THR A 94 -12.64 -13.93 1.73
C THR A 94 -13.43 -12.62 1.72
N LEU A 95 -14.56 -12.57 2.43
CA LEU A 95 -15.37 -11.35 2.54
C LEU A 95 -14.58 -10.17 3.11
N ILE A 96 -13.70 -10.42 4.09
CA ILE A 96 -12.87 -9.39 4.72
C ILE A 96 -11.82 -8.85 3.72
N GLN A 97 -11.19 -9.72 2.94
CA GLN A 97 -10.27 -9.29 1.89
C GLN A 97 -11.00 -8.43 0.85
N HIS A 98 -12.16 -8.86 0.39
CA HIS A 98 -12.95 -8.11 -0.57
C HIS A 98 -13.38 -6.73 -0.04
N PHE A 99 -13.85 -6.68 1.21
CA PHE A 99 -14.18 -5.43 1.89
C PHE A 99 -13.00 -4.47 1.94
N ASN A 100 -11.81 -4.96 2.33
CA ASN A 100 -10.59 -4.15 2.36
C ASN A 100 -10.20 -3.66 0.96
N THR A 101 -10.30 -4.51 -0.07
CA THR A 101 -10.05 -4.12 -1.45
C THR A 101 -10.95 -2.96 -1.87
N VAL A 102 -12.25 -3.03 -1.59
CA VAL A 102 -13.22 -1.97 -1.91
C VAL A 102 -12.93 -0.67 -1.15
N VAL A 103 -12.66 -0.73 0.16
CA VAL A 103 -12.39 0.45 1.00
C VAL A 103 -11.08 1.14 0.59
N LEU A 104 -10.08 0.38 0.17
CA LEU A 104 -8.76 0.90 -0.21
C LEU A 104 -8.69 1.39 -1.67
N GLU A 105 -9.64 1.00 -2.51
CA GLU A 105 -9.70 1.39 -3.93
C GLU A 105 -9.82 2.91 -4.10
N VAL A 106 -10.70 3.55 -3.31
CA VAL A 106 -10.89 5.01 -3.29
C VAL A 106 -10.93 5.48 -1.84
N PRO A 107 -9.77 5.88 -1.26
CA PRO A 107 -9.71 6.39 0.10
C PRO A 107 -10.65 7.59 0.30
N ALA A 108 -11.35 7.61 1.44
CA ALA A 108 -12.34 8.64 1.82
C ALA A 108 -13.59 8.72 0.92
N ALA A 109 -13.93 7.66 0.18
CA ALA A 109 -15.26 7.54 -0.43
C ALA A 109 -16.36 7.48 0.64
N HIS A 110 -17.55 7.98 0.31
CA HIS A 110 -18.69 7.96 1.22
C HIS A 110 -19.10 6.52 1.54
N GLN A 111 -19.45 6.27 2.81
CA GLN A 111 -19.78 4.92 3.30
C GLN A 111 -20.88 4.25 2.48
N GLU A 112 -21.94 4.97 2.12
CA GLU A 112 -23.03 4.42 1.31
C GLU A 112 -22.56 3.91 -0.05
N VAL A 113 -21.58 4.59 -0.65
CA VAL A 113 -21.02 4.19 -1.95
C VAL A 113 -20.13 2.96 -1.80
N LEU A 114 -19.35 2.89 -0.72
CA LEU A 114 -18.54 1.72 -0.39
C LEU A 114 -19.42 0.49 -0.13
N ILE A 115 -20.52 0.64 0.62
CA ILE A 115 -21.48 -0.45 0.86
C ILE A 115 -22.13 -0.91 -0.45
N SER A 116 -22.51 0.04 -1.31
CA SER A 116 -23.12 -0.27 -2.61
C SER A 116 -22.15 -1.01 -3.53
N ALA A 117 -20.91 -0.53 -3.62
CA ALA A 117 -19.86 -1.17 -4.41
C ALA A 117 -19.49 -2.55 -3.88
N PHE A 118 -19.30 -2.69 -2.57
CA PHE A 118 -19.08 -3.98 -1.90
C PHE A 118 -20.20 -4.96 -2.23
N THR A 119 -21.46 -4.54 -2.06
CA THR A 119 -22.63 -5.39 -2.34
C THR A 119 -22.66 -5.82 -3.81
N GLN A 120 -22.36 -4.92 -4.76
CA GLN A 120 -22.34 -5.25 -6.19
C GLN A 120 -21.10 -6.04 -6.62
N GLY A 121 -20.04 -6.03 -5.80
CA GLY A 121 -18.80 -6.78 -5.97
C GLY A 121 -18.88 -8.21 -5.47
N LEU A 122 -19.77 -8.49 -4.50
CA LEU A 122 -19.94 -9.82 -3.93
C LEU A 122 -20.21 -10.90 -4.97
N ARG A 123 -19.66 -12.09 -4.70
CA ARG A 123 -20.12 -13.31 -5.36
C ARG A 123 -21.59 -13.52 -4.99
N GLY A 124 -22.39 -13.97 -5.96
CA GLY A 124 -23.80 -14.30 -5.71
C GLY A 124 -23.92 -15.26 -4.52
N GLY A 125 -25.00 -15.15 -3.75
CA GLY A 125 -25.12 -15.91 -2.51
C GLY A 125 -26.20 -15.36 -1.59
N SER A 126 -26.29 -15.93 -0.39
CA SER A 126 -27.26 -15.54 0.64
C SER A 126 -27.04 -14.09 1.11
N LEU A 127 -25.79 -13.72 1.39
CA LEU A 127 -25.40 -12.36 1.79
C LEU A 127 -25.72 -11.33 0.71
N PHE A 128 -25.32 -11.59 -0.54
CA PHE A 128 -25.65 -10.73 -1.68
C PHE A 128 -27.15 -10.49 -1.80
N LYS A 129 -27.97 -11.56 -1.75
CA LYS A 129 -29.43 -11.46 -1.83
C LYS A 129 -30.00 -10.62 -0.68
N SER A 130 -29.47 -10.79 0.53
CA SER A 130 -29.91 -10.04 1.71
C SER A 130 -29.63 -8.54 1.58
N LEU A 131 -28.41 -8.18 1.17
CA LEU A 131 -27.98 -6.79 0.97
C LEU A 131 -28.65 -6.13 -0.25
N ALA A 132 -28.90 -6.89 -1.32
CA ALA A 132 -29.63 -6.39 -2.49
C ALA A 132 -31.11 -6.17 -2.21
N LYS A 133 -31.74 -7.00 -1.36
CA LYS A 133 -33.16 -6.87 -0.99
C LYS A 133 -33.40 -5.67 -0.06
N LYS A 134 -32.50 -5.45 0.89
CA LYS A 134 -32.56 -4.33 1.84
C LYS A 134 -31.16 -3.75 1.94
N SER A 135 -30.95 -2.52 1.48
CA SER A 135 -29.66 -1.87 1.65
C SER A 135 -29.24 -1.83 3.12
N ALA A 136 -27.95 -1.98 3.38
CA ALA A 136 -27.42 -1.80 4.72
C ALA A 136 -27.24 -0.30 5.02
N THR A 137 -27.48 0.09 6.27
CA THR A 137 -27.33 1.49 6.70
C THR A 137 -25.88 1.86 6.97
N ASP A 138 -25.11 0.91 7.49
CA ASP A 138 -23.71 1.09 7.84
C ASP A 138 -22.91 -0.22 7.77
N PHE A 139 -21.61 -0.13 8.02
CA PHE A 139 -20.74 -1.30 8.03
C PHE A 139 -21.01 -2.27 9.17
N LEU A 140 -21.66 -1.84 10.27
CA LEU A 140 -22.03 -2.74 11.36
C LEU A 140 -23.21 -3.61 10.96
N ASP A 141 -24.20 -3.06 10.25
CA ASP A 141 -25.31 -3.82 9.66
C ASP A 141 -24.81 -4.80 8.59
N VAL A 142 -23.84 -4.39 7.77
CA VAL A 142 -23.17 -5.32 6.82
C VAL A 142 -22.51 -6.48 7.58
N LEU A 143 -21.78 -6.19 8.66
CA LEU A 143 -21.08 -7.20 9.45
C LEU A 143 -22.04 -8.17 10.15
N ASP A 144 -23.11 -7.67 10.79
CA ASP A 144 -24.13 -8.49 11.45
C ASP A 144 -24.78 -9.47 10.47
N ARG A 145 -25.09 -9.00 9.26
CA ARG A 145 -25.62 -9.85 8.20
C ARG A 145 -24.60 -10.87 7.72
N ALA A 146 -23.36 -10.45 7.46
CA ALA A 146 -22.29 -11.36 7.03
C ALA A 146 -22.07 -12.50 8.05
N GLN A 147 -22.04 -12.17 9.34
CA GLN A 147 -21.86 -13.15 10.41
C GLN A 147 -23.03 -14.14 10.49
N LYS A 148 -24.28 -13.68 10.31
CA LYS A 148 -25.45 -14.56 10.25
C LYS A 148 -25.39 -15.57 9.10
N TYR A 149 -24.84 -15.17 7.95
CA TYR A 149 -24.79 -16.04 6.77
C TYR A 149 -23.56 -16.96 6.72
N MET A 150 -22.43 -16.59 7.34
CA MET A 150 -21.31 -17.51 7.58
C MET A 150 -21.77 -18.74 8.38
N ASN A 151 -22.57 -18.54 9.42
CA ASN A 151 -23.08 -19.62 10.27
C ASN A 151 -24.09 -20.55 9.56
N LEU A 152 -24.61 -20.16 8.39
CA LEU A 152 -25.58 -20.94 7.61
C LEU A 152 -24.95 -21.71 6.45
N GLU A 153 -23.76 -21.33 5.98
CA GLU A 153 -23.01 -22.03 4.93
C GLU A 153 -22.09 -23.12 5.49
N ASP A 154 -21.69 -23.05 6.76
CA ASP A 154 -20.88 -24.05 7.48
C ASP A 154 -21.71 -25.19 8.14
N ALA A 155 -23.02 -25.25 7.90
CA ALA A 155 -23.96 -26.24 8.47
C ALA A 155 -24.54 -27.18 7.41
#